data_AF-A0A7V4IKV1-F1
#
_entry.id   AF-A0A7V4IKV1-F1
#
_cell.length_a   1.000
_cell.length_b   1.000
_cell.length_c   1.000
_cell.angle_alpha   90.00
_cell.angle_beta   90.00
_cell.angle_gamma   90.00
#
_symmetry.space_group_name_H-M   'P 1'
#
loop_
_entity.id
_entity.type
_entity.pdbx_description
1 polymer ?
#
loop_
_entity_poly.entity_id
_entity_poly.type
_entity_poly.pdbx_seq_one_letter_code
_entity_poly.pdbx_strand_id
1 'polypeptide(L)'
;VLKEKKGVIVLVPEISLTPQTIERFLSRFGSHIAVLHSHLSDGERHDEWHRINSGNADIVIGARSAVFAPVHNLGLIVVDEEHEPSYKQEESPRYHARDVAVMRGFMEKCPVMLCSATPSLESWMNVKKGKYAIATLTKRIDGCSLPIVRIIDMRQEAQRSGKPSVFSLELVEAIRKRIDKKEQTILFLNRRGFASSVFCPYCGYVMECRRCSISCTYHRTDNTVRCHICGSIYKMPDKCPKCGDMRLKMGGIGTQRIEDIARKYFPTAVIQRMDADVTSQKDSYDRILGDFKTGKIDVLIGTQMIAKGLHFPNVTLVGIIYADIGLYIPDFRDSA
;
A
#
# COMPACT_ATOMS: atom_id res chain seq x y z
N VAL A 1 10.47 17.06 25.42
CA VAL A 1 11.11 17.38 24.11
C VAL A 1 11.05 18.86 23.77
N LEU A 2 10.00 19.41 23.12
CA LEU A 2 10.01 20.83 22.69
C LEU A 2 10.12 21.83 23.85
N LYS A 3 9.46 21.57 24.99
CA LYS A 3 9.61 22.39 26.22
C LYS A 3 11.05 22.39 26.76
N GLU A 4 11.86 21.39 26.42
CA GLU A 4 13.29 21.30 26.75
C GLU A 4 14.20 21.87 25.65
N LYS A 5 13.65 22.55 24.63
CA LYS A 5 14.39 23.08 23.47
C LYS A 5 15.20 22.01 22.72
N LYS A 6 14.59 20.83 22.55
CA LYS A 6 15.14 19.72 21.77
C LYS A 6 14.38 19.59 20.45
N GLY A 7 15.11 19.29 19.37
CA GLY A 7 14.53 19.10 18.05
C GLY A 7 13.85 17.74 17.88
N VAL A 8 13.02 17.63 16.84
CA VAL A 8 12.24 16.43 16.51
C VAL A 8 12.33 16.14 15.01
N ILE A 9 12.50 14.87 14.66
CA ILE A 9 12.33 14.39 13.28
C ILE A 9 11.09 13.50 13.23
N VAL A 10 10.21 13.75 12.27
CA VAL A 10 9.02 12.94 11.98
C VAL A 10 9.15 12.44 10.55
N LEU A 11 9.43 11.14 10.41
CA LEU A 11 9.44 10.47 9.12
C LEU A 11 8.03 10.00 8.79
N VAL A 12 7.62 10.24 7.54
CA VAL A 12 6.37 9.72 6.94
C VAL A 12 6.71 8.95 5.65
N PRO A 13 5.94 7.93 5.25
CA PRO A 13 6.29 7.09 4.10
C PRO A 13 6.52 7.89 2.80
N GLU A 14 5.63 8.84 2.49
CA GLU A 14 5.78 9.70 1.33
C GLU A 14 4.93 10.95 1.54
N ILE A 15 5.52 12.15 1.45
CA ILE A 15 4.81 13.40 1.76
C ILE A 15 3.63 13.67 0.81
N SER A 16 3.76 13.28 -0.47
CA SER A 16 2.66 13.35 -1.45
C SER A 16 1.40 12.60 -0.97
N LEU A 17 1.58 11.62 -0.09
CA LEU A 17 0.51 10.75 0.42
C LEU A 17 -0.02 11.18 1.80
N THR A 18 0.54 12.22 2.43
CA THR A 18 0.12 12.68 3.77
C THR A 18 -0.04 14.21 3.91
N PRO A 19 -0.71 14.93 2.99
CA PRO A 19 -0.98 16.36 3.16
C PRO A 19 -1.78 16.64 4.44
N GLN A 20 -2.72 15.76 4.80
CA GLN A 20 -3.51 15.87 6.03
C GLN A 20 -2.63 15.87 7.29
N THR A 21 -1.58 15.05 7.32
CA THR A 21 -0.65 15.00 8.46
C THR A 21 0.12 16.31 8.54
N ILE A 22 0.64 16.81 7.42
CA ILE A 22 1.42 18.06 7.38
C ILE A 22 0.55 19.25 7.81
N GLU A 23 -0.67 19.38 7.30
CA GLU A 23 -1.61 20.43 7.71
C GLU A 23 -1.91 20.40 9.21
N ARG A 24 -2.09 19.20 9.79
CA ARG A 24 -2.29 19.02 11.23
C ARG A 24 -1.07 19.42 12.06
N PHE A 25 0.13 19.17 11.56
CA PHE A 25 1.35 19.63 12.22
C PHE A 25 1.53 21.15 12.10
N LEU A 26 1.35 21.71 10.90
CA LEU A 26 1.45 23.15 10.63
C LEU A 26 0.45 23.96 11.46
N SER A 27 -0.81 23.52 11.53
CA SER A 27 -1.83 24.16 12.38
C SER A 27 -1.49 24.11 13.87
N ARG A 28 -0.72 23.10 14.31
CA ARG A 28 -0.37 22.93 15.74
C ARG A 28 0.90 23.67 16.14
N PHE A 29 1.93 23.68 15.29
CA PHE A 29 3.28 24.17 15.63
C PHE A 29 3.77 25.33 14.76
N GLY A 30 3.03 25.73 13.73
CA GLY A 30 3.32 26.92 12.91
C GLY A 30 4.69 26.88 12.24
N SER A 31 5.42 28.00 12.33
CA SER A 31 6.70 28.22 11.65
C SER A 31 7.90 27.46 12.24
N HIS A 32 7.73 26.70 13.32
CA HIS A 32 8.79 25.83 13.87
C HIS A 32 9.02 24.57 13.03
N ILE A 33 8.19 24.33 12.00
CA ILE A 33 8.27 23.17 11.14
C ILE A 33 9.06 23.49 9.87
N ALA A 34 9.96 22.57 9.53
CA ALA A 34 10.56 22.43 8.21
C ALA A 34 10.03 21.15 7.54
N VAL A 35 9.60 21.25 6.29
CA VAL A 35 9.07 20.11 5.53
C VAL A 35 10.07 19.74 4.44
N LEU A 36 10.48 18.46 4.37
CA LEU A 36 11.46 17.98 3.39
C LEU A 36 10.86 16.88 2.50
N HIS A 37 10.47 17.22 1.27
CA HIS A 37 10.02 16.26 0.25
C HIS A 37 10.79 16.33 -1.08
N SER A 38 10.60 15.30 -1.90
CA SER A 38 11.13 15.19 -3.27
C SER A 38 10.62 16.26 -4.24
N HIS A 39 9.43 16.85 -4.00
CA HIS A 39 8.90 17.92 -4.88
C HIS A 39 9.50 19.31 -4.62
N LEU A 40 10.33 19.50 -3.58
CA LEU A 40 10.99 20.78 -3.37
C LEU A 40 12.05 20.98 -4.44
N SER A 41 12.15 22.21 -4.96
CA SER A 41 13.28 22.65 -5.75
C SER A 41 14.57 22.65 -4.91
N ASP A 42 15.72 22.64 -5.57
CA ASP A 42 17.01 22.69 -4.88
C ASP A 42 17.16 23.96 -4.02
N GLY A 43 16.57 25.09 -4.46
CA GLY A 43 16.52 26.33 -3.70
C GLY A 43 15.68 26.22 -2.42
N GLU A 44 14.45 25.72 -2.52
CA GLU A 44 13.60 25.52 -1.33
C GLU A 44 14.21 24.52 -0.36
N ARG A 45 14.81 23.45 -0.86
CA ARG A 45 15.51 22.46 -0.04
C ARG A 45 16.71 23.07 0.68
N HIS A 46 17.44 23.96 0.02
CA HIS A 46 18.55 24.71 0.60
C HIS A 46 18.07 25.63 1.73
N ASP A 47 16.98 26.38 1.50
CA ASP A 47 16.38 27.28 2.49
C ASP A 47 15.90 26.52 3.73
N GLU A 48 15.19 25.41 3.54
CA GLU A 48 14.74 24.55 4.65
C GLU A 48 15.92 23.92 5.41
N TRP A 49 16.96 23.49 4.71
CA TRP A 49 18.18 22.97 5.35
C TRP A 49 18.83 24.05 6.24
N HIS A 50 18.93 25.28 5.75
CA HIS A 50 19.47 26.40 6.52
C HIS A 50 18.59 26.76 7.73
N ARG A 51 17.26 26.73 7.59
CA ARG A 51 16.35 26.92 8.72
C ARG A 51 16.55 25.88 9.81
N ILE A 52 16.74 24.62 9.43
CA ILE A 52 16.99 23.53 10.39
C ILE A 52 18.35 23.72 11.07
N ASN A 53 19.40 23.96 10.28
CA ASN A 53 20.77 24.12 10.78
C ASN A 53 21.00 25.42 11.57
N SER A 54 20.13 26.43 11.43
CA SER A 54 20.17 27.64 12.25
C SER A 54 19.32 27.54 13.52
N GLY A 55 18.56 26.44 13.69
CA GLY A 55 17.61 26.29 14.81
C GLY A 55 16.33 27.11 14.65
N ASN A 56 16.07 27.68 13.47
CA ASN A 56 14.82 28.37 13.16
C ASN A 56 13.65 27.40 12.92
N ALA A 57 13.97 26.12 12.67
CA ALA A 57 13.01 25.03 12.61
C ALA A 57 13.47 23.87 13.49
N ASP A 58 12.72 23.60 14.56
CA ASP A 58 13.04 22.55 15.55
C ASP A 58 12.31 21.23 15.24
N ILE A 59 11.34 21.26 14.32
CA ILE A 59 10.56 20.09 13.91
C ILE A 59 10.78 19.87 12.42
N VAL A 60 11.36 18.72 12.05
CA VAL A 60 11.50 18.31 10.65
C VAL A 60 10.48 17.24 10.35
N ILE A 61 9.68 17.47 9.33
CA ILE A 61 8.75 16.47 8.80
C ILE A 61 9.23 16.09 7.41
N GLY A 62 9.43 14.79 7.16
CA GLY A 62 9.36 14.37 5.79
C GLY A 62 9.62 12.92 5.46
N ALA A 63 9.92 12.67 4.20
CA ALA A 63 10.12 11.33 3.70
C ALA A 63 11.43 10.74 4.24
N ARG A 64 11.84 9.59 3.70
CA ARG A 64 13.09 8.88 4.06
C ARG A 64 14.31 9.77 4.31
N SER A 65 14.58 10.71 3.41
CA SER A 65 15.80 11.52 3.41
C SER A 65 15.85 12.53 4.56
N ALA A 66 14.71 12.88 5.16
CA ALA A 66 14.64 13.74 6.33
C ALA A 66 15.36 13.12 7.54
N VAL A 67 15.62 11.81 7.54
CA VAL A 67 16.43 11.14 8.58
C VAL A 67 17.86 11.69 8.67
N PHE A 68 18.34 12.42 7.66
CA PHE A 68 19.66 13.06 7.63
C PHE A 68 19.61 14.57 7.91
N ALA A 69 18.45 15.13 8.23
CA ALA A 69 18.33 16.55 8.50
C ALA A 69 19.21 16.99 9.67
N PRO A 70 19.90 18.16 9.60
CA PRO A 70 20.87 18.62 10.60
C PRO A 70 20.20 19.23 11.84
N VAL A 71 19.26 18.50 12.44
CA VAL A 71 18.53 18.95 13.63
C VAL A 71 19.46 18.99 14.84
N HIS A 72 19.60 20.16 15.44
CA HIS A 72 20.38 20.33 16.67
C HIS A 72 19.65 19.79 17.90
N ASN A 73 20.42 19.26 18.87
CA ASN A 73 19.90 18.78 20.15
C ASN A 73 18.68 17.83 19.96
N LEU A 74 18.83 16.84 19.08
CA LEU A 74 17.75 15.95 18.67
C LEU A 74 17.22 15.18 19.89
N GLY A 75 15.95 15.37 20.23
CA GLY A 75 15.32 14.77 21.40
C GLY A 75 14.30 13.69 21.10
N LEU A 76 13.90 13.52 19.85
CA LEU A 76 12.95 12.49 19.43
C LEU A 76 13.04 12.25 17.91
N ILE A 77 12.99 10.99 17.51
CA ILE A 77 12.70 10.60 16.13
C ILE A 77 11.39 9.79 16.14
N VAL A 78 10.44 10.18 15.31
CA VAL A 78 9.18 9.44 15.08
C VAL A 78 9.23 8.89 13.66
N VAL A 79 8.91 7.61 13.48
CA VAL A 79 8.75 6.97 12.18
C VAL A 79 7.32 6.48 12.11
N ASP A 80 6.49 7.16 11.31
CA ASP A 80 5.09 6.79 11.10
C ASP A 80 4.96 5.69 10.06
N GLU A 81 3.98 4.81 10.23
CA GLU A 81 3.84 3.58 9.43
C GLU A 81 5.17 2.87 9.15
N GLU A 82 5.91 2.53 10.21
CA GLU A 82 7.29 2.03 10.13
C GLU A 82 7.49 0.79 9.23
N HIS A 83 6.42 0.03 8.98
CA HIS A 83 6.41 -1.14 8.10
C HIS A 83 6.46 -0.79 6.61
N GLU A 84 6.28 0.48 6.26
CA GLU A 84 6.04 0.88 4.89
C GLU A 84 7.32 0.73 4.03
N PRO A 85 7.25 0.04 2.86
CA PRO A 85 8.43 -0.28 2.05
C PRO A 85 9.16 0.91 1.43
N SER A 86 8.48 2.03 1.20
CA SER A 86 9.10 3.27 0.73
C SER A 86 10.22 3.71 1.66
N TYR A 87 10.28 3.30 2.94
CA TYR A 87 11.45 3.57 3.78
C TYR A 87 12.76 2.95 3.28
N LYS A 88 12.71 1.99 2.36
CA LYS A 88 13.87 1.37 1.72
C LYS A 88 14.27 2.14 0.45
N GLN A 89 15.48 2.68 0.43
CA GLN A 89 16.09 3.25 -0.78
C GLN A 89 16.65 2.10 -1.66
N GLU A 90 16.17 2.01 -2.90
CA GLU A 90 16.59 1.00 -3.88
C GLU A 90 17.84 1.42 -4.68
N GLU A 91 18.01 2.73 -4.90
CA GLU A 91 19.18 3.29 -5.59
C GLU A 91 20.36 3.47 -4.64
N SER A 92 21.57 3.59 -5.20
CA SER A 92 22.77 3.84 -4.39
C SER A 92 22.82 5.30 -3.91
N PRO A 93 23.17 5.58 -2.64
CA PRO A 93 23.46 4.62 -1.57
C PRO A 93 22.18 3.95 -1.05
N ARG A 94 22.20 2.63 -0.92
CA ARG A 94 21.06 1.84 -0.43
C ARG A 94 21.00 1.85 1.09
N TYR A 95 19.95 2.42 1.66
CA TYR A 95 19.70 2.42 3.11
C TYR A 95 18.22 2.17 3.41
N HIS A 96 17.91 1.84 4.67
CA HIS A 96 16.53 1.77 5.17
C HIS A 96 16.34 2.85 6.23
N ALA A 97 15.47 3.83 5.98
CA ALA A 97 15.33 5.01 6.83
C ALA A 97 14.92 4.66 8.26
N ARG A 98 14.03 3.67 8.47
CA ARG A 98 13.70 3.12 9.80
C ARG A 98 14.95 2.68 10.58
N ASP A 99 15.81 1.88 9.96
CA ASP A 99 17.00 1.34 10.63
C ASP A 99 18.03 2.45 10.90
N VAL A 100 18.17 3.39 9.95
CA VAL A 100 18.99 4.59 10.13
C VAL A 100 18.46 5.45 11.27
N ALA A 101 17.14 5.62 11.40
CA ALA A 101 16.51 6.36 12.50
C ALA A 101 16.84 5.73 13.85
N VAL A 102 16.72 4.40 13.97
CA VAL A 102 17.10 3.67 15.20
C VAL A 102 18.58 3.89 15.55
N MET A 103 19.47 3.75 14.57
CA MET A 103 20.91 3.97 14.80
C MET A 103 21.23 5.43 15.13
N ARG A 104 20.60 6.39 14.45
CA ARG A 104 20.75 7.82 14.74
C ARG A 104 20.27 8.14 16.15
N GLY A 105 19.12 7.64 16.57
CA GLY A 105 18.63 7.85 17.93
C GLY A 105 19.56 7.25 18.99
N PHE A 106 20.15 6.08 18.71
CA PHE A 106 21.19 5.52 19.58
C PHE A 106 22.42 6.42 19.68
N MET A 107 22.94 6.94 18.56
CA MET A 107 24.12 7.82 18.53
C MET A 107 23.86 9.17 19.22
N GLU A 108 22.69 9.75 19.00
CA GLU A 108 22.24 11.03 19.56
C GLU A 108 21.69 10.90 20.99
N LYS A 109 21.60 9.67 21.52
CA LYS A 109 21.02 9.34 22.83
C LYS A 109 19.59 9.88 22.98
N CYS A 110 18.79 9.75 21.94
CA CYS A 110 17.39 10.17 21.93
C CYS A 110 16.43 9.01 21.65
N PRO A 111 15.20 9.05 22.20
CA PRO A 111 14.20 8.02 21.93
C PRO A 111 13.79 8.00 20.45
N VAL A 112 13.53 6.79 19.95
CA VAL A 112 12.96 6.56 18.62
C VAL A 112 11.61 5.86 18.79
N MET A 113 10.57 6.44 18.20
CA MET A 113 9.23 5.91 18.21
C MET A 113 8.90 5.35 16.82
N LEU A 114 8.76 4.03 16.73
CA LEU A 114 8.30 3.34 15.52
C LEU A 114 6.80 3.12 15.65
N CYS A 115 6.00 3.86 14.88
CA CYS A 115 4.55 3.83 14.93
C CYS A 115 4.03 2.93 13.82
N SER A 116 3.13 1.99 14.14
CA SER A 116 2.31 1.34 13.13
C SER A 116 1.13 0.57 13.74
N ALA A 117 0.04 0.47 12.98
CA ALA A 117 -1.05 -0.48 13.25
C ALA A 117 -0.70 -1.92 12.84
N THR A 118 0.22 -2.09 11.88
CA THR A 118 0.68 -3.39 11.34
C THR A 118 2.21 -3.41 11.34
N PRO A 119 2.86 -3.57 12.51
CA PRO A 119 4.31 -3.52 12.61
C PRO A 119 5.02 -4.53 11.71
N SER A 120 6.16 -4.14 11.18
CA SER A 120 7.06 -5.02 10.45
C SER A 120 7.52 -6.20 11.32
N LEU A 121 7.77 -7.33 10.67
CA LEU A 121 8.27 -8.53 11.37
C LEU A 121 9.62 -8.27 12.05
N GLU A 122 10.47 -7.42 11.46
CA GLU A 122 11.75 -7.02 12.05
C GLU A 122 11.55 -6.24 13.35
N SER A 123 10.67 -5.24 13.36
CA SER A 123 10.34 -4.46 14.55
C SER A 123 9.70 -5.35 15.63
N TRP A 124 8.76 -6.22 15.24
CA TRP A 124 8.15 -7.18 16.15
C TRP A 124 9.16 -8.16 16.77
N MET A 125 10.10 -8.64 15.96
CA MET A 125 11.16 -9.52 16.44
C MET A 125 12.11 -8.81 17.42
N ASN A 126 12.40 -7.53 17.20
CA ASN A 126 13.20 -6.74 18.14
C ASN A 126 12.47 -6.50 19.48
N VAL A 127 11.15 -6.34 19.46
CA VAL A 127 10.32 -6.34 20.68
C VAL A 127 10.43 -7.70 21.38
N LYS A 128 10.21 -8.81 20.67
CA LYS A 128 10.33 -10.16 21.25
C LYS A 128 11.71 -10.46 21.86
N LYS A 129 12.77 -9.91 21.27
CA LYS A 129 14.15 -10.02 21.75
C LYS A 129 14.49 -9.04 22.88
N GLY A 130 13.54 -8.20 23.32
CA GLY A 130 13.75 -7.20 24.36
C GLY A 130 14.62 -6.00 23.95
N LYS A 131 14.89 -5.83 22.65
CA LYS A 131 15.64 -4.67 22.13
C LYS A 131 14.77 -3.42 22.08
N TYR A 132 13.49 -3.58 21.77
CA TYR A 132 12.51 -2.49 21.72
C TYR A 132 11.45 -2.68 22.81
N ALA A 133 10.97 -1.58 23.37
CA ALA A 133 9.76 -1.57 24.19
C ALA A 133 8.52 -1.47 23.30
N ILE A 134 7.37 -1.92 23.79
CA ILE A 134 6.08 -1.82 23.10
C ILE A 134 5.10 -0.99 23.92
N ALA A 135 4.41 -0.07 23.26
CA ALA A 135 3.28 0.67 23.80
C ALA A 135 2.07 0.43 22.90
N THR A 136 0.99 -0.13 23.46
CA THR A 136 -0.20 -0.53 22.69
C THR A 136 -1.38 0.36 23.04
N LEU A 137 -2.00 0.95 22.01
CA LEU A 137 -3.29 1.62 22.13
C LEU A 137 -4.40 0.58 21.87
N THR A 138 -5.15 0.22 22.90
CA THR A 138 -6.16 -0.86 22.84
C THR A 138 -7.56 -0.39 22.45
N LYS A 139 -7.78 0.92 22.41
CA LYS A 139 -9.08 1.53 22.06
C LYS A 139 -8.93 2.36 20.79
N ARG A 140 -9.87 2.20 19.87
CA ARG A 140 -9.97 3.06 18.69
C ARG A 140 -10.42 4.46 19.10
N ILE A 141 -9.91 5.44 18.38
CA ILE A 141 -10.40 6.82 18.46
C ILE A 141 -11.87 6.82 18.01
N ASP A 142 -12.70 7.63 18.67
CA ASP A 142 -14.12 7.86 18.38
C ASP A 142 -15.05 6.62 18.45
N GLY A 143 -14.59 5.50 19.03
CA GLY A 143 -15.44 4.32 19.23
C GLY A 143 -15.85 3.60 17.94
N CYS A 144 -15.18 3.86 16.81
CA CYS A 144 -15.49 3.23 15.53
C CYS A 144 -15.42 1.69 15.62
N SER A 145 -16.42 1.01 15.06
CA SER A 145 -16.43 -0.44 14.91
C SER A 145 -15.56 -0.89 13.74
N LEU A 146 -15.09 -2.14 13.83
CA LEU A 146 -14.45 -2.79 12.68
C LEU A 146 -15.48 -2.99 11.55
N PRO A 147 -15.05 -2.88 10.28
CA PRO A 147 -15.93 -3.18 9.16
C PRO A 147 -16.35 -4.66 9.19
N ILE A 148 -17.56 -4.95 8.70
CA ILE A 148 -18.02 -6.32 8.50
C ILE A 148 -17.27 -6.89 7.29
N VAL A 149 -16.46 -7.91 7.52
CA VAL A 149 -15.70 -8.60 6.47
C VAL A 149 -16.47 -9.82 5.99
N ARG A 150 -16.60 -9.97 4.67
CA ARG A 150 -17.20 -11.15 4.02
C ARG A 150 -16.24 -11.72 3.00
N ILE A 151 -15.95 -13.02 3.12
CA ILE A 151 -15.10 -13.75 2.19
C ILE A 151 -16.00 -14.50 1.23
N ILE A 152 -15.87 -14.23 -0.06
CA ILE A 152 -16.69 -14.84 -1.11
C ILE A 152 -15.86 -15.83 -1.92
N ASP A 153 -16.30 -17.09 -1.96
CA ASP A 153 -15.67 -18.11 -2.78
C ASP A 153 -16.13 -17.99 -4.24
N MET A 154 -15.26 -17.41 -5.07
CA MET A 154 -15.53 -17.19 -6.49
C MET A 154 -15.71 -18.49 -7.30
N ARG A 155 -15.30 -19.65 -6.77
CA ARG A 155 -15.55 -20.95 -7.42
C ARG A 155 -17.03 -21.31 -7.35
N GLN A 156 -17.67 -21.08 -6.20
CA GLN A 156 -19.11 -21.31 -6.04
C GLN A 156 -19.92 -20.36 -6.91
N GLU A 157 -19.49 -19.10 -7.02
CA GLU A 157 -20.11 -18.11 -7.92
C GLU A 157 -20.00 -18.55 -9.39
N ALA A 158 -18.84 -19.09 -9.81
CA ALA A 158 -18.64 -19.60 -11.16
C ALA A 158 -19.51 -20.83 -11.46
N GLN A 159 -19.69 -21.72 -10.47
CA GLN A 159 -20.58 -22.88 -10.60
C GLN A 159 -22.04 -22.45 -10.73
N ARG A 160 -22.51 -21.51 -9.90
CA ARG A 160 -23.89 -21.00 -9.92
C ARG A 160 -24.23 -20.28 -11.22
N SER A 161 -23.32 -19.45 -11.72
CA SER A 161 -23.53 -18.64 -12.92
C SER A 161 -23.16 -19.36 -14.23
N GLY A 162 -22.58 -20.56 -14.14
CA GLY A 162 -22.08 -21.34 -15.28
C GLY A 162 -20.82 -20.76 -15.94
N LYS A 163 -20.30 -19.61 -15.47
CA LYS A 163 -19.10 -18.97 -16.02
C LYS A 163 -18.28 -18.26 -14.95
N PRO A 164 -16.94 -18.27 -15.03
CA PRO A 164 -16.10 -17.49 -14.13
C PRO A 164 -16.37 -15.98 -14.28
N SER A 165 -16.65 -15.30 -13.17
CA SER A 165 -16.77 -13.85 -13.08
C SER A 165 -15.63 -13.25 -12.25
N VAL A 166 -15.40 -11.95 -12.41
CA VAL A 166 -14.45 -11.18 -11.61
C VAL A 166 -15.11 -10.62 -10.35
N PHE A 167 -16.36 -10.19 -10.47
CA PHE A 167 -17.17 -9.75 -9.35
C PHE A 167 -18.19 -10.82 -8.99
N SER A 168 -18.37 -11.06 -7.69
CA SER A 168 -19.49 -11.84 -7.19
C SER A 168 -20.78 -11.06 -7.36
N LEU A 169 -21.92 -11.76 -7.39
CA LEU A 169 -23.22 -11.10 -7.43
C LEU A 169 -23.41 -10.20 -6.20
N GLU A 170 -23.00 -10.68 -5.02
CA GLU A 170 -23.07 -9.93 -3.77
C GLU A 170 -22.28 -8.61 -3.83
N LEU A 171 -21.08 -8.61 -4.42
CA LEU A 171 -20.30 -7.39 -4.57
C LEU A 171 -20.99 -6.42 -5.53
N VAL A 172 -21.53 -6.90 -6.65
CA VAL A 172 -22.24 -6.06 -7.63
C VAL A 172 -23.45 -5.39 -7.00
N GLU A 173 -24.27 -6.15 -6.26
CA GLU A 173 -25.43 -5.60 -5.55
C GLU A 173 -25.03 -4.62 -4.45
N ALA A 174 -23.95 -4.92 -3.73
CA ALA A 174 -23.43 -4.04 -2.71
C ALA A 174 -23.00 -2.69 -3.30
N ILE A 175 -22.33 -2.68 -4.46
CA ILE A 175 -21.90 -1.46 -5.15
C ILE A 175 -23.11 -0.67 -5.63
N ARG A 176 -24.11 -1.32 -6.25
CA ARG A 176 -25.35 -0.64 -6.70
C ARG A 176 -26.04 0.10 -5.56
N LYS A 177 -26.22 -0.57 -4.42
CA LYS A 177 -26.83 0.05 -3.22
C LYS A 177 -26.07 1.29 -2.72
N ARG A 178 -24.76 1.38 -2.97
CA ARG A 178 -23.92 2.51 -2.54
C ARG A 178 -24.08 3.66 -3.51
N ILE A 179 -24.03 3.37 -4.81
CA ILE A 179 -24.32 4.33 -5.87
C ILE A 179 -25.71 4.95 -5.68
N ASP A 180 -26.74 4.13 -5.42
CA ASP A 180 -28.12 4.61 -5.18
C ASP A 180 -28.23 5.55 -3.98
N LYS A 181 -27.38 5.36 -2.96
CA LYS A 181 -27.30 6.19 -1.77
C LYS A 181 -26.33 7.37 -1.90
N LYS A 182 -25.67 7.53 -3.04
CA LYS A 182 -24.57 8.48 -3.25
C LYS A 182 -23.40 8.27 -2.28
N GLU A 183 -23.21 7.02 -1.85
CA GLU A 183 -22.03 6.56 -1.13
C GLU A 183 -20.97 6.08 -2.13
N GLN A 184 -19.71 6.04 -1.71
CA GLN A 184 -18.57 5.73 -2.57
C GLN A 184 -18.02 4.33 -2.27
N THR A 185 -17.42 3.71 -3.29
CA THR A 185 -16.77 2.39 -3.19
C THR A 185 -15.31 2.45 -3.60
N ILE A 186 -14.46 1.71 -2.88
CA ILE A 186 -13.09 1.41 -3.33
C ILE A 186 -13.02 -0.04 -3.81
N LEU A 187 -12.48 -0.26 -5.01
CA LEU A 187 -12.09 -1.59 -5.50
C LEU A 187 -10.57 -1.70 -5.45
N PHE A 188 -10.09 -2.51 -4.50
CA PHE A 188 -8.67 -2.70 -4.22
C PHE A 188 -8.13 -3.94 -4.90
N LEU A 189 -6.96 -3.79 -5.53
CA LEU A 189 -6.17 -4.86 -6.12
C LEU A 189 -4.79 -4.90 -5.45
N ASN A 190 -4.39 -6.07 -4.96
CA ASN A 190 -3.20 -6.21 -4.10
C ASN A 190 -1.88 -5.75 -4.77
N ARG A 191 -1.74 -5.86 -6.10
CA ARG A 191 -0.55 -5.34 -6.82
C ARG A 191 -0.77 -5.10 -8.32
N ARG A 192 0.03 -4.19 -8.90
CA ARG A 192 0.27 -4.08 -10.35
C ARG A 192 1.17 -5.23 -10.81
N GLY A 193 0.94 -5.73 -12.03
CA GLY A 193 1.91 -6.61 -12.69
C GLY A 193 2.11 -7.92 -11.93
N PHE A 194 1.12 -8.78 -12.00
CA PHE A 194 1.23 -10.13 -11.50
C PHE A 194 2.37 -10.83 -12.23
N ALA A 195 3.34 -11.34 -11.49
CA ALA A 195 4.08 -12.50 -11.96
C ALA A 195 2.98 -13.53 -12.28
N SER A 196 2.84 -13.83 -13.56
CA SER A 196 1.77 -14.55 -14.25
C SER A 196 1.63 -15.99 -13.73
N SER A 197 1.24 -16.16 -12.47
CA SER A 197 1.03 -17.46 -11.84
C SER A 197 -0.10 -18.19 -12.54
N VAL A 198 0.08 -19.47 -12.82
CA VAL A 198 -0.92 -20.24 -13.56
C VAL A 198 -1.88 -20.87 -12.58
N PHE A 199 -3.18 -20.59 -12.72
CA PHE A 199 -4.21 -21.17 -11.86
C PHE A 199 -5.47 -21.61 -12.61
N CYS A 200 -6.20 -22.56 -12.04
CA CYS A 200 -7.50 -23.02 -12.54
C CYS A 200 -8.64 -22.27 -11.83
N PRO A 201 -9.46 -21.48 -12.53
CA PRO A 201 -10.57 -20.74 -11.94
C PRO A 201 -11.73 -21.64 -11.49
N TYR A 202 -11.77 -22.90 -11.95
CA TYR A 202 -12.83 -23.84 -11.60
C TYR A 202 -12.54 -24.59 -10.28
N CYS A 203 -11.34 -25.18 -10.15
CA CYS A 203 -10.99 -25.99 -8.97
C CYS A 203 -9.98 -25.33 -8.02
N GLY A 204 -9.42 -24.18 -8.37
CA GLY A 204 -8.41 -23.46 -7.58
C GLY A 204 -7.01 -24.07 -7.61
N TYR A 205 -6.72 -25.00 -8.52
CA TYR A 205 -5.36 -25.53 -8.70
C TYR A 205 -4.38 -24.40 -9.08
N VAL A 206 -3.24 -24.32 -8.40
CA VAL A 206 -2.13 -23.42 -8.73
C VAL A 206 -0.94 -24.26 -9.22
N MET A 207 -0.27 -23.80 -10.27
CA MET A 207 0.90 -24.49 -10.80
C MET A 207 2.13 -24.19 -9.94
N GLU A 208 2.57 -25.19 -9.20
CA GLU A 208 3.74 -25.14 -8.32
C GLU A 208 4.95 -25.85 -8.93
N CYS A 209 6.14 -25.44 -8.50
CA CYS A 209 7.39 -26.08 -8.82
C CYS A 209 7.50 -27.41 -8.07
N ARG A 210 7.67 -28.52 -8.79
CA ARG A 210 7.82 -29.86 -8.20
C ARG A 210 9.07 -30.03 -7.32
N ARG A 211 10.02 -29.08 -7.37
CA ARG A 211 11.26 -29.10 -6.57
C ARG A 211 11.21 -28.19 -5.35
N CYS A 212 10.51 -27.05 -5.46
CA CYS A 212 10.53 -26.01 -4.44
C CYS A 212 9.17 -25.79 -3.76
N SER A 213 8.10 -26.40 -4.28
CA SER A 213 6.73 -26.22 -3.81
C SER A 213 6.28 -24.75 -3.76
N ILE A 214 6.88 -23.90 -4.60
CA ILE A 214 6.48 -22.50 -4.79
C ILE A 214 5.75 -22.34 -6.11
N SER A 215 4.87 -21.35 -6.19
CA SER A 215 4.19 -21.01 -7.44
C SER A 215 5.18 -20.69 -8.56
N CYS A 216 4.85 -21.15 -9.77
CA CYS A 216 5.63 -20.83 -10.95
C CYS A 216 5.01 -19.66 -11.73
N THR A 217 5.86 -18.94 -12.46
CA THR A 217 5.49 -17.77 -13.27
C THR A 217 5.46 -18.13 -14.74
N TYR A 218 4.41 -17.73 -15.45
CA TYR A 218 4.26 -18.00 -16.88
C TYR A 218 4.98 -16.96 -17.74
N HIS A 219 5.80 -17.42 -18.67
CA HIS A 219 6.52 -16.61 -19.64
C HIS A 219 5.85 -16.70 -21.01
N ARG A 220 5.28 -15.58 -21.47
CA ARG A 220 4.54 -15.49 -22.74
C ARG A 220 5.39 -15.71 -23.98
N THR A 221 6.66 -15.34 -23.92
CA THR A 221 7.58 -15.33 -25.07
C THR A 221 7.83 -16.72 -25.64
N ASP A 222 7.83 -17.75 -24.78
CA ASP A 222 8.14 -19.13 -25.15
C ASP A 222 7.09 -20.12 -24.63
N ASN A 223 5.97 -19.62 -24.11
CA ASN A 223 4.87 -20.42 -23.56
C ASN A 223 5.33 -21.41 -22.47
N THR A 224 6.28 -20.98 -21.63
CA THR A 224 6.82 -21.78 -20.53
C THR A 224 6.36 -21.29 -19.17
N VAL A 225 6.45 -22.16 -18.17
CA VAL A 225 6.18 -21.84 -16.77
C VAL A 225 7.47 -22.08 -15.98
N ARG A 226 7.97 -21.05 -15.31
CA ARG A 226 9.31 -21.05 -14.71
C ARG A 226 9.26 -20.83 -13.20
N CYS A 227 10.14 -21.51 -12.49
CA CYS A 227 10.38 -21.28 -11.07
C CYS A 227 11.50 -20.24 -10.90
N HIS A 228 11.22 -19.11 -10.24
CA HIS A 228 12.23 -18.06 -10.01
C HIS A 228 13.25 -18.38 -8.90
N ILE A 229 12.99 -19.42 -8.10
CA ILE A 229 13.91 -19.84 -7.03
C ILE A 229 14.96 -20.82 -7.54
N CYS A 230 14.55 -21.88 -8.24
CA CYS A 230 15.50 -22.90 -8.73
C CYS A 230 15.74 -22.89 -10.24
N GLY A 231 15.07 -22.01 -11.00
CA GLY A 231 15.22 -21.93 -12.45
C GLY A 231 14.56 -23.06 -13.24
N SER A 232 13.85 -23.99 -12.59
CA SER A 232 13.17 -25.09 -13.30
C SER A 232 12.14 -24.55 -14.29
N ILE A 233 12.13 -25.14 -15.49
CA ILE A 233 11.23 -24.76 -16.59
C ILE A 233 10.27 -25.92 -16.86
N TYR A 234 8.99 -25.59 -16.97
CA TYR A 234 7.91 -26.51 -17.28
C TYR A 234 7.17 -26.02 -18.52
N LYS A 235 6.58 -26.95 -19.26
CA LYS A 235 5.64 -26.61 -20.35
C LYS A 235 4.30 -26.17 -19.76
N MET A 236 3.67 -25.16 -20.36
CA MET A 236 2.29 -24.80 -20.03
C MET A 236 1.34 -25.97 -20.39
N PRO A 237 0.56 -26.51 -19.43
CA PRO A 237 -0.39 -27.57 -19.71
C PRO A 237 -1.65 -27.04 -20.43
N ASP A 238 -2.20 -27.83 -21.36
CA ASP A 238 -3.42 -27.46 -22.11
C ASP A 238 -4.71 -27.61 -21.29
N LYS A 239 -4.66 -28.43 -20.23
CA LYS A 239 -5.77 -28.71 -19.31
C LYS A 239 -5.28 -28.64 -17.87
N CYS A 240 -6.19 -28.29 -16.97
CA CYS A 240 -5.92 -28.34 -15.54
C CYS A 240 -5.55 -29.77 -15.12
N PRO A 241 -4.36 -30.02 -14.53
CA PRO A 241 -3.96 -31.34 -14.07
C PRO A 241 -4.86 -31.94 -12.99
N LYS A 242 -5.62 -31.09 -12.26
CA LYS A 242 -6.49 -31.51 -11.15
C LYS A 242 -7.91 -31.85 -11.57
N CYS A 243 -8.53 -31.05 -12.45
CA CYS A 243 -9.95 -31.21 -12.80
C CYS A 243 -10.21 -31.34 -14.31
N GLY A 244 -9.17 -31.33 -15.15
CA GLY A 244 -9.30 -31.48 -16.61
C GLY A 244 -9.88 -30.27 -17.36
N ASP A 245 -10.27 -29.19 -16.66
CA ASP A 245 -10.81 -27.97 -17.28
C ASP A 245 -9.76 -27.32 -18.21
N MET A 246 -10.16 -26.93 -19.41
CA MET A 246 -9.27 -26.32 -20.42
C MET A 246 -8.93 -24.86 -20.12
N ARG A 247 -9.61 -24.22 -19.16
CA ARG A 247 -9.51 -22.78 -18.90
C ARG A 247 -8.50 -22.50 -17.79
N LEU A 248 -7.23 -22.82 -18.02
CA LEU A 248 -6.17 -22.29 -17.16
C LEU A 248 -6.01 -20.79 -17.41
N LYS A 249 -6.02 -20.01 -16.33
CA LYS A 249 -5.80 -18.56 -16.39
C LYS A 249 -4.38 -18.23 -15.97
N MET A 250 -3.82 -17.24 -16.65
CA MET A 250 -2.59 -16.58 -16.25
C MET A 250 -2.97 -15.49 -15.24
N GLY A 251 -2.29 -15.49 -14.11
CA GLY A 251 -2.52 -14.62 -12.97
C GLY A 251 -2.53 -13.16 -13.39
N GLY A 252 -3.56 -12.45 -12.93
CA GLY A 252 -3.66 -11.01 -12.98
C GLY A 252 -4.65 -10.41 -13.96
N ILE A 253 -5.74 -9.86 -13.44
CA ILE A 253 -6.53 -8.88 -14.19
C ILE A 253 -5.97 -7.51 -13.81
N GLY A 254 -5.35 -6.82 -14.78
CA GLY A 254 -4.89 -5.46 -14.58
C GLY A 254 -6.04 -4.53 -14.20
N THR A 255 -5.73 -3.46 -13.48
CA THR A 255 -6.67 -2.41 -13.07
C THR A 255 -7.53 -1.89 -14.24
N GLN A 256 -6.96 -1.78 -15.45
CA GLN A 256 -7.67 -1.41 -16.68
C GLN A 256 -8.80 -2.38 -17.03
N ARG A 257 -8.56 -3.69 -16.96
CA ARG A 257 -9.59 -4.68 -17.29
C ARG A 257 -10.66 -4.77 -16.21
N ILE A 258 -10.33 -4.46 -14.94
CA ILE A 258 -11.35 -4.29 -13.89
C ILE A 258 -12.22 -3.08 -14.19
N GLU A 259 -11.62 -1.96 -14.60
CA GLU A 259 -12.34 -0.75 -15.00
C GLU A 259 -13.32 -1.02 -16.15
N ASP A 260 -12.87 -1.69 -17.22
CA ASP A 260 -13.71 -2.05 -18.36
C ASP A 260 -14.92 -2.92 -17.95
N ILE A 261 -14.70 -3.84 -17.00
CA ILE A 261 -15.76 -4.70 -16.48
C ILE A 261 -16.70 -3.89 -15.57
N ALA A 262 -16.17 -3.05 -14.69
CA ALA A 262 -16.95 -2.21 -13.80
C ALA A 262 -17.87 -1.25 -14.58
N ARG A 263 -17.36 -0.60 -15.64
CA ARG A 263 -18.15 0.29 -16.50
C ARG A 263 -19.33 -0.43 -17.17
N LYS A 264 -19.21 -1.72 -17.46
CA LYS A 264 -20.32 -2.54 -17.99
C LYS A 264 -21.39 -2.84 -16.94
N TYR A 265 -20.99 -3.06 -15.68
CA TYR A 265 -21.94 -3.34 -14.59
C TYR A 265 -22.62 -2.09 -14.04
N PHE A 266 -21.94 -0.95 -14.08
CA PHE A 266 -22.36 0.32 -13.50
C PHE A 266 -22.23 1.45 -14.54
N PRO A 267 -23.04 1.44 -15.61
CA PRO A 267 -22.90 2.39 -16.72
C PRO A 267 -23.19 3.84 -16.34
N THR A 268 -23.93 4.06 -15.25
CA THR A 268 -24.29 5.39 -14.73
C THR A 268 -23.31 5.95 -13.71
N ALA A 269 -22.36 5.13 -13.24
CA ALA A 269 -21.42 5.52 -12.19
C ALA A 269 -20.15 6.17 -12.76
N VAL A 270 -19.64 7.19 -12.08
CA VAL A 270 -18.34 7.77 -12.36
C VAL A 270 -17.26 6.86 -11.77
N ILE A 271 -16.63 6.07 -12.63
CA ILE A 271 -15.56 5.14 -12.27
C ILE A 271 -14.22 5.76 -12.67
N GLN A 272 -13.29 5.82 -11.72
CA GLN A 272 -11.93 6.31 -11.95
C GLN A 272 -10.89 5.28 -11.49
N ARG A 273 -9.84 5.11 -12.29
CA ARG A 273 -8.68 4.29 -11.95
C ARG A 273 -7.57 5.18 -11.38
N MET A 274 -6.94 4.70 -10.32
CA MET A 274 -5.82 5.35 -9.66
C MET A 274 -4.65 4.38 -9.51
N ASP A 275 -3.69 4.55 -10.41
CA ASP A 275 -2.48 3.75 -10.44
C ASP A 275 -1.35 4.51 -11.15
N ALA A 276 -0.10 4.03 -11.03
CA ALA A 276 1.10 4.77 -11.45
C ALA A 276 1.14 5.24 -12.93
N ASP A 277 0.37 4.64 -13.84
CA ASP A 277 0.33 5.04 -15.26
C ASP A 277 -0.66 6.20 -15.47
N VAL A 278 -1.71 6.29 -14.66
CA VAL A 278 -2.65 7.42 -14.66
C VAL A 278 -2.05 8.60 -13.88
N THR A 279 -1.29 8.31 -12.83
CA THR A 279 -0.72 9.34 -11.94
C THR A 279 0.63 9.88 -12.41
N SER A 280 1.14 9.49 -13.59
CA SER A 280 2.45 9.93 -14.10
C SER A 280 2.46 11.39 -14.57
N GLN A 281 1.29 12.00 -14.75
CA GLN A 281 1.17 13.43 -15.02
C GLN A 281 1.20 14.23 -13.70
N LYS A 282 1.94 15.33 -13.68
CA LYS A 282 1.98 16.27 -12.56
C LYS A 282 0.54 16.67 -12.18
N ASP A 283 0.22 16.69 -10.89
CA ASP A 283 -1.08 17.08 -10.29
C ASP A 283 -2.28 16.13 -10.52
N SER A 284 -2.13 15.07 -11.31
CA SER A 284 -3.21 14.10 -11.57
C SER A 284 -3.63 13.32 -10.32
N TYR A 285 -2.68 13.02 -9.44
CA TYR A 285 -2.90 12.35 -8.17
C TYR A 285 -3.83 13.17 -7.25
N ASP A 286 -3.46 14.42 -6.99
CA ASP A 286 -4.21 15.32 -6.10
C ASP A 286 -5.61 15.63 -6.66
N ARG A 287 -5.72 15.76 -7.98
CA ARG A 287 -7.01 15.97 -8.65
C ARG A 287 -7.94 14.79 -8.45
N ILE A 288 -7.50 13.56 -8.72
CA ILE A 288 -8.35 12.37 -8.57
C ILE A 288 -8.79 12.20 -7.11
N LEU A 289 -7.88 12.41 -6.16
CA LEU A 289 -8.22 12.34 -4.74
C LEU A 289 -9.16 13.47 -4.30
N GLY A 290 -8.99 14.68 -4.83
CA GLY A 290 -9.89 15.80 -4.58
C GLY A 290 -11.29 15.53 -5.13
N ASP A 291 -11.39 15.02 -6.36
CA ASP A 291 -12.67 14.65 -6.98
C ASP A 291 -13.33 13.48 -6.24
N PHE A 292 -12.56 12.51 -5.74
CA PHE A 292 -13.08 11.45 -4.88
C PHE A 292 -13.53 12.00 -3.53
N LYS A 293 -12.74 12.83 -2.85
CA LYS A 293 -13.10 13.46 -1.57
C LYS A 293 -14.37 14.31 -1.66
N THR A 294 -14.61 14.95 -2.81
CA THR A 294 -15.79 15.79 -3.06
C THR A 294 -17.00 15.01 -3.58
N GLY A 295 -16.91 13.69 -3.74
CA GLY A 295 -18.01 12.83 -4.15
C GLY A 295 -18.32 12.87 -5.65
N LYS A 296 -17.40 13.36 -6.50
CA LYS A 296 -17.57 13.36 -7.97
C LYS A 296 -17.29 12.00 -8.59
N ILE A 297 -16.61 11.11 -7.88
CA ILE A 297 -16.24 9.76 -8.33
C ILE A 297 -16.97 8.76 -7.43
N ASP A 298 -17.80 7.89 -8.00
CA ASP A 298 -18.57 6.89 -7.23
C ASP A 298 -17.72 5.67 -6.87
N VAL A 299 -16.85 5.24 -7.79
CA VAL A 299 -16.02 4.04 -7.62
C VAL A 299 -14.57 4.35 -7.98
N LEU A 300 -13.68 4.16 -7.00
CA LEU A 300 -12.23 4.29 -7.19
C LEU A 300 -11.59 2.90 -7.28
N ILE A 301 -10.93 2.62 -8.40
CA ILE A 301 -10.23 1.35 -8.64
C ILE A 301 -8.73 1.57 -8.53
N GLY A 302 -8.04 0.78 -7.73
CA GLY A 302 -6.58 0.87 -7.70
C GLY A 302 -5.92 -0.09 -6.75
N THR A 303 -4.66 0.20 -6.48
CA THR A 303 -3.75 -0.68 -5.73
C THR A 303 -3.30 0.00 -4.45
N GLN A 304 -2.08 -0.31 -3.98
CA GLN A 304 -1.48 0.19 -2.75
C GLN A 304 -1.56 1.72 -2.59
N MET A 305 -1.60 2.50 -3.68
CA MET A 305 -1.68 3.96 -3.63
C MET A 305 -2.98 4.49 -3.02
N ILE A 306 -4.10 3.76 -3.09
CA ILE A 306 -5.39 4.22 -2.53
C ILE A 306 -5.45 4.05 -1.01
N ALA A 307 -4.74 3.06 -0.46
CA ALA A 307 -4.88 2.62 0.92
C ALA A 307 -4.04 3.41 1.93
N LYS A 308 -3.20 4.35 1.48
CA LYS A 308 -2.20 5.02 2.34
C LYS A 308 -2.74 6.32 2.91
N GLY A 309 -2.88 6.41 4.24
CA GLY A 309 -3.01 7.69 4.97
C GLY A 309 -4.22 8.56 4.66
N LEU A 310 -5.20 8.06 3.90
CA LEU A 310 -6.34 8.84 3.42
C LEU A 310 -7.64 8.36 4.06
N HIS A 311 -8.37 9.30 4.68
CA HIS A 311 -9.70 9.06 5.21
C HIS A 311 -10.76 9.66 4.29
N PHE A 312 -11.62 8.80 3.72
CA PHE A 312 -12.75 9.20 2.88
C PHE A 312 -14.07 8.88 3.60
N PRO A 313 -14.76 9.88 4.18
CA PRO A 313 -15.92 9.64 5.05
C PRO A 313 -17.11 9.01 4.32
N ASN A 314 -17.22 9.24 3.01
CA ASN A 314 -18.31 8.72 2.17
C ASN A 314 -18.02 7.30 1.63
N VAL A 315 -16.85 6.71 1.92
CA VAL A 315 -16.54 5.34 1.53
C VAL A 315 -17.13 4.37 2.54
N THR A 316 -18.15 3.64 2.12
CA THR A 316 -18.89 2.67 2.96
C THR A 316 -18.72 1.22 2.50
N LEU A 317 -17.98 1.00 1.41
CA LEU A 317 -17.70 -0.32 0.86
C LEU A 317 -16.27 -0.37 0.29
N VAL A 318 -15.56 -1.43 0.64
CA VAL A 318 -14.27 -1.80 0.03
C VAL A 318 -14.38 -3.22 -0.53
N GLY A 319 -14.16 -3.37 -1.83
CA GLY A 319 -14.07 -4.67 -2.49
C GLY A 319 -12.61 -5.04 -2.75
N ILE A 320 -12.11 -6.10 -2.11
CA ILE A 320 -10.77 -6.63 -2.36
C ILE A 320 -10.88 -7.70 -3.44
N ILE A 321 -10.38 -7.41 -4.63
CA ILE A 321 -10.45 -8.32 -5.77
C ILE A 321 -9.21 -9.21 -5.78
N TYR A 322 -9.43 -10.53 -5.91
CA TYR A 322 -8.35 -11.53 -5.90
C TYR A 322 -7.47 -11.49 -4.65
N ALA A 323 -8.11 -11.45 -3.47
CA ALA A 323 -7.41 -11.42 -2.18
C ALA A 323 -6.45 -12.61 -1.97
N ASP A 324 -6.76 -13.75 -2.57
CA ASP A 324 -5.99 -15.00 -2.48
C ASP A 324 -4.68 -14.98 -3.28
N ILE A 325 -4.53 -14.08 -4.24
CA ILE A 325 -3.33 -14.08 -5.10
C ILE A 325 -2.06 -13.76 -4.29
N GLY A 326 -2.15 -12.95 -3.24
CA GLY A 326 -1.00 -12.64 -2.37
C GLY A 326 -0.35 -13.89 -1.76
N LEU A 327 -1.15 -14.91 -1.46
CA LEU A 327 -0.69 -16.17 -0.86
C LEU A 327 0.23 -16.99 -1.77
N TYR A 328 0.18 -16.74 -3.08
CA TYR A 328 0.94 -17.47 -4.09
C TYR A 328 2.05 -16.63 -4.71
N ILE A 329 2.46 -15.52 -4.09
CA ILE A 329 3.61 -14.77 -4.57
C ILE A 329 4.88 -15.47 -4.07
N PRO A 330 5.87 -15.77 -4.94
CA PRO A 330 7.14 -16.36 -4.54
C PRO A 330 8.07 -15.31 -3.91
N ASP A 331 7.54 -14.50 -3.00
CA ASP A 331 8.29 -13.56 -2.15
C ASP A 331 7.99 -13.95 -0.70
N PHE A 332 9.04 -14.26 0.06
CA PHE A 332 8.91 -14.67 1.46
C PHE A 332 8.37 -13.54 2.35
N ARG A 333 8.44 -12.29 1.89
CA ARG A 333 7.86 -11.11 2.55
C ARG A 333 6.40 -10.87 2.20
N ASP A 334 5.87 -11.47 1.14
CA ASP A 334 4.48 -11.32 0.69
C ASP A 334 3.53 -12.35 1.34
N SER A 335 3.97 -13.10 2.35
CA SER A 335 3.08 -14.02 3.09
C SER A 335 2.13 -13.23 4.02
N ALA A 336 0.84 -13.53 3.85
CA ALA A 336 -0.35 -12.76 4.29
C ALA A 336 -0.41 -12.29 5.75
#